data_AF-A0A1V5VLU9-F1
#
_entry.id   AF-A0A1V5VLU9-F1
#
_cell.length_a   1.000
_cell.length_b   1.000
_cell.length_c   1.000
_cell.angle_alpha   90.00
_cell.angle_beta   90.00
_cell.angle_gamma   90.00
#
_symmetry.space_group_name_H-M   'P 1'
#
loop_
_entity.id
_entity.type
_entity.pdbx_description
1 polymer ?
#
loop_
_entity_poly.entity_id
_entity_poly.type
_entity_poly.pdbx_seq_one_letter_code
_entity_poly.pdbx_strand_id
1 'polypeptide(L)'
;MKIFLLITLAFSITFLTGCMSKQKTNAEIGQFKITDTKKIAESISAYKDAAVSYAQEKLPEAKKALELALKHNPDNEKAKELLERVKKEINSAK
;
A
#
# COMPACT_ATOMS: atom_id res chain seq x y z
N MET A 1 66.89 -8.17 18.35
CA MET A 1 65.89 -8.04 17.26
C MET A 1 64.74 -9.02 17.50
N LYS A 2 63.70 -8.61 18.24
CA LYS A 2 62.49 -9.43 18.50
C LYS A 2 61.19 -8.60 18.62
N ILE A 3 61.26 -7.29 18.37
CA ILE A 3 60.11 -6.37 18.52
C ILE A 3 59.34 -6.17 17.21
N PHE A 4 59.91 -6.57 16.07
CA PHE A 4 59.26 -6.42 14.77
C PHE A 4 58.22 -7.50 14.43
N LEU A 5 58.04 -8.52 15.29
CA LEU A 5 57.11 -9.63 15.04
C LEU A 5 55.77 -9.49 15.78
N LEU A 6 55.56 -8.42 16.55
CA LEU A 6 54.30 -8.18 17.28
C LEU A 6 53.41 -7.11 16.64
N ILE A 7 53.87 -6.41 15.60
CA ILE A 7 53.12 -5.29 15.01
C ILE A 7 52.13 -5.76 13.93
N THR A 8 52.25 -6.99 13.43
CA THR A 8 51.32 -7.56 12.43
C THR A 8 50.10 -8.27 13.02
N LEU A 9 50.03 -8.46 14.34
CA LEU A 9 48.90 -9.13 15.00
C LEU A 9 47.90 -8.18 15.69
N ALA A 10 48.03 -6.86 15.48
CA ALA A 10 47.12 -5.87 16.07
C ALA A 10 46.18 -5.20 15.05
N PHE A 11 46.29 -5.54 13.77
CA PHE A 11 45.43 -4.97 12.71
C PHE A 11 44.16 -5.79 12.41
N SER A 12 43.98 -6.96 13.03
CA SER A 12 42.83 -7.84 12.79
C SER A 12 41.63 -7.60 13.73
N ILE A 13 41.75 -6.70 14.71
CA ILE A 13 40.68 -6.46 15.70
C ILE A 13 39.92 -5.14 15.43
N THR A 14 40.34 -4.36 14.42
CA THR A 14 39.73 -3.05 14.11
C THR A 14 38.83 -3.09 12.88
N PHE A 15 37.99 -4.12 12.72
CA PHE A 15 37.03 -4.15 11.60
C PHE A 15 35.68 -4.83 11.85
N LEU A 16 35.29 -5.14 13.09
CA LEU A 16 34.02 -5.84 13.33
C LEU A 16 33.18 -5.39 14.52
N THR A 17 33.22 -4.11 14.87
CA THR A 17 32.08 -3.52 15.61
C THR A 17 31.65 -2.27 14.88
N GLY A 18 30.67 -2.49 14.02
CA GLY A 18 30.12 -1.53 13.09
C GLY A 18 29.73 -0.22 13.75
N CYS A 19 30.18 0.83 13.10
CA CYS A 19 29.60 2.15 13.10
C CYS A 19 28.06 2.10 12.97
N MET A 20 27.37 3.02 13.66
CA MET A 20 25.99 3.47 13.42
C MET A 20 24.88 2.48 13.86
N SER A 21 23.86 2.83 14.65
CA SER A 21 23.24 4.12 14.96
C SER A 21 22.50 4.02 16.29
N LYS A 22 22.50 5.11 17.06
CA LYS A 22 21.44 5.39 18.04
C LYS A 22 20.09 5.38 17.32
N GLN A 23 19.31 4.32 17.42
CA GLN A 23 17.86 4.45 17.24
C GLN A 23 17.28 4.96 18.56
N LYS A 24 17.29 6.29 18.70
CA LYS A 24 16.32 6.99 19.52
C LYS A 24 15.51 7.90 18.61
N THR A 25 14.63 7.31 17.81
CA THR A 25 13.51 8.05 17.24
C THR A 25 12.38 8.04 18.27
N ASN A 26 12.48 8.93 19.25
CA ASN A 26 11.28 9.54 19.80
C ASN A 26 10.76 10.49 18.71
N ALA A 27 9.67 10.17 18.04
CA ALA A 27 8.85 11.15 17.33
C ALA A 27 7.66 10.43 16.69
N GLU A 28 6.52 10.52 17.35
CA GLU A 28 5.22 10.61 16.70
C GLU A 28 4.90 9.51 15.67
N ILE A 29 4.42 8.36 16.16
CA ILE A 29 3.46 7.54 15.41
C ILE A 29 2.10 8.29 15.36
N GLY A 30 2.15 9.57 14.99
CA GLY A 30 1.00 10.45 14.88
C GLY A 30 0.31 10.15 13.57
N GLN A 31 -0.65 9.22 13.59
CA GLN A 31 -1.74 9.08 12.61
C GLN A 31 -1.41 8.92 11.10
N PHE A 32 -0.15 8.99 10.64
CA PHE A 32 0.19 9.19 9.21
C PHE A 32 0.24 7.94 8.31
N LYS A 33 -0.17 6.74 8.77
CA LYS A 33 -0.22 5.54 7.87
C LYS A 33 -1.41 4.60 8.06
N ILE A 34 -2.22 4.81 9.09
CA ILE A 34 -3.28 3.84 9.45
C ILE A 34 -4.60 4.19 8.76
N THR A 35 -4.84 5.48 8.50
CA THR A 35 -6.03 5.96 7.80
C THR A 35 -6.03 5.60 6.33
N ASP A 36 -4.89 5.66 5.67
CA ASP A 36 -4.76 5.35 4.25
C ASP A 36 -4.91 3.86 4.00
N THR A 37 -4.33 3.02 4.86
CA THR A 37 -4.50 1.57 4.78
C THR A 37 -5.94 1.14 5.03
N LYS A 38 -6.64 1.77 5.98
CA LYS A 38 -8.08 1.53 6.20
C LYS A 38 -8.92 1.93 5.00
N LYS A 39 -8.74 3.14 4.45
CA LYS A 39 -9.47 3.59 3.26
C LYS A 39 -9.19 2.71 2.05
N ILE A 40 -7.93 2.29 1.85
CA ILE A 40 -7.58 1.37 0.77
C ILE A 40 -8.27 0.01 0.96
N ALA A 41 -8.34 -0.51 2.19
CA ALA A 41 -9.06 -1.75 2.48
C ALA A 41 -10.57 -1.63 2.20
N GLU A 42 -11.19 -0.52 2.61
CA GLU A 42 -12.60 -0.22 2.31
C GLU A 42 -12.83 -0.10 0.79
N SER A 43 -11.90 0.54 0.06
CA SER A 43 -11.95 0.62 -1.40
C SER A 43 -11.89 -0.76 -2.06
N ILE A 44 -10.99 -1.64 -1.60
CA ILE A 44 -10.85 -3.00 -2.12
C ILE A 44 -12.13 -3.80 -1.85
N SER A 45 -12.71 -3.68 -0.66
CA SER A 45 -13.96 -4.36 -0.33
C SER A 45 -15.09 -3.90 -1.24
N ALA A 46 -15.28 -2.59 -1.36
CA ALA A 46 -16.32 -2.02 -2.23
C ALA A 46 -16.12 -2.40 -3.71
N TYR A 47 -14.87 -2.48 -4.18
CA TYR A 47 -14.57 -2.96 -5.53
C TYR A 47 -14.94 -4.43 -5.74
N LYS A 48 -14.73 -5.30 -4.73
CA LYS A 48 -15.15 -6.70 -4.79
C LYS A 48 -16.67 -6.82 -4.85
N ASP A 49 -17.38 -6.06 -4.00
CA ASP A 49 -18.85 -6.04 -3.99
C ASP A 49 -19.41 -5.56 -5.34
N ALA A 50 -18.74 -4.58 -5.96
CA ALA A 50 -19.06 -4.14 -7.30
C ALA A 50 -18.89 -5.23 -8.35
N ALA A 51 -17.77 -5.97 -8.32
CA ALA A 51 -17.51 -7.05 -9.25
C ALA A 51 -18.55 -8.18 -9.12
N VAL A 52 -18.95 -8.52 -7.89
CA VAL A 52 -20.02 -9.49 -7.62
C VAL A 52 -21.36 -8.99 -8.16
N SER A 53 -21.72 -7.74 -7.88
CA SER A 53 -22.98 -7.14 -8.36
C SER A 53 -23.01 -7.07 -9.88
N TYR A 54 -21.88 -6.72 -10.51
CA TYR A 54 -21.74 -6.69 -11.96
C TYR A 54 -21.92 -8.08 -12.59
N ALA A 55 -21.33 -9.12 -11.98
CA ALA A 55 -21.51 -10.50 -12.42
C ALA A 55 -22.95 -11.01 -12.25
N GLN A 56 -23.73 -10.42 -11.34
CA GLN A 56 -25.16 -10.69 -11.14
C GLN A 56 -26.07 -9.80 -12.01
N GLU A 57 -25.50 -9.04 -12.97
CA GLU A 57 -26.23 -8.08 -13.82
C GLU A 57 -26.97 -6.97 -13.04
N LYS A 58 -26.63 -6.80 -11.76
CA LYS A 58 -27.14 -5.75 -10.89
C LYS A 58 -26.35 -4.46 -11.11
N LEU A 59 -26.51 -3.90 -12.31
CA LEU A 59 -25.75 -2.73 -12.75
C LEU A 59 -25.91 -1.50 -11.83
N PRO A 60 -27.10 -1.16 -11.28
CA PRO A 60 -27.24 -0.03 -10.37
C PRO A 60 -26.47 -0.23 -9.05
N GLU A 61 -26.49 -1.44 -8.49
CA GLU A 61 -25.73 -1.80 -7.28
C GLU A 61 -24.23 -1.80 -7.55
N ALA A 62 -23.80 -2.36 -8.68
CA ALA A 62 -22.39 -2.33 -9.10
C ALA A 62 -21.87 -0.90 -9.22
N LYS A 63 -22.66 0.00 -9.81
CA LYS A 63 -22.33 1.43 -9.91
C LYS A 63 -22.12 2.06 -8.54
N LYS A 64 -23.06 1.87 -7.60
CA LYS A 64 -22.96 2.45 -6.24
C LYS A 64 -21.71 1.95 -5.50
N ALA A 65 -21.41 0.66 -5.61
CA ALA A 65 -20.24 0.06 -4.98
C ALA A 65 -18.92 0.61 -5.58
N LEU A 66 -18.88 0.86 -6.89
CA LEU A 66 -17.71 1.49 -7.54
C LEU A 66 -17.51 2.95 -7.14
N GLU A 67 -18.60 3.70 -7.02
CA GLU A 67 -18.55 5.09 -6.53
C GLU A 67 -18.03 5.13 -5.09
N LEU A 68 -18.40 4.16 -4.25
CA LEU A 68 -17.85 4.01 -2.91
C LEU A 68 -16.35 3.65 -2.96
N ALA A 69 -15.94 2.72 -3.82
CA ALA A 69 -14.54 2.33 -3.97
C ALA A 69 -13.65 3.53 -4.37
N LEU A 70 -14.13 4.38 -5.30
CA LEU A 70 -13.43 5.58 -5.73
C LEU A 70 -13.45 6.71 -4.70
N LYS A 71 -14.46 6.77 -3.83
CA LYS A 71 -14.50 7.71 -2.70
C LYS A 71 -13.35 7.45 -1.73
N HIS A 72 -13.01 6.17 -1.52
CA HIS A 72 -11.92 5.78 -0.61
C HIS A 72 -10.56 5.71 -1.30
N ASN A 73 -10.50 5.38 -2.58
CA ASN A 73 -9.29 5.38 -3.40
C ASN A 73 -9.58 5.99 -4.78
N PRO A 74 -9.45 7.32 -4.94
CA PRO A 74 -9.73 8.00 -6.19
C PRO A 74 -8.71 7.68 -7.30
N ASP A 75 -7.56 7.09 -6.97
CA ASP A 75 -6.53 6.68 -7.93
C ASP A 75 -6.72 5.23 -8.42
N ASN A 76 -7.79 4.55 -8.02
CA ASN A 76 -8.07 3.19 -8.49
C ASN A 76 -8.56 3.20 -9.96
N GLU A 77 -7.62 3.07 -10.90
CA GLU A 77 -7.90 3.03 -12.34
C GLU A 77 -8.89 1.93 -12.73
N LYS A 78 -8.78 0.74 -12.13
CA LYS A 78 -9.70 -0.38 -12.40
C LYS A 78 -11.14 -0.05 -12.00
N ALA A 79 -11.32 0.63 -10.87
CA ALA A 79 -12.64 1.06 -10.44
C ALA A 79 -13.23 2.14 -11.36
N LYS A 80 -12.40 3.03 -11.92
CA LYS A 80 -12.83 4.02 -12.92
C LYS A 80 -13.30 3.34 -14.21
N GLU A 81 -12.47 2.44 -14.76
CA GLU A 81 -12.78 1.72 -15.99
C GLU A 81 -14.08 0.90 -15.85
N LEU A 82 -14.22 0.15 -14.76
CA LEU A 82 -15.42 -0.64 -14.52
C LEU A 82 -16.66 0.25 -14.36
N LEU A 83 -16.52 1.42 -13.72
CA LEU A 83 -17.62 2.38 -13.56
C LEU A 83 -18.08 2.94 -14.91
N GLU A 84 -17.16 3.26 -15.80
CA GLU A 84 -17.50 3.69 -17.16
C GLU A 84 -18.22 2.60 -17.95
N ARG A 85 -17.76 1.34 -17.83
CA ARG A 85 -18.40 0.20 -18.47
C ARG A 85 -19.83 -0.01 -17.96
N VAL A 86 -20.01 -0.04 -16.64
CA VAL A 86 -21.34 -0.14 -16.01
C VAL A 86 -22.26 1.00 -16.45
N LYS A 87 -21.76 2.24 -16.52
CA LYS A 87 -22.56 3.39 -17.00
C LYS A 87 -22.99 3.23 -18.46
N LYS A 88 -22.11 2.73 -19.33
CA LYS A 88 -22.44 2.44 -20.73
C LYS A 88 -23.54 1.39 -20.83
N GLU A 89 -23.40 0.28 -20.10
CA GLU A 89 -24.39 -0.80 -20.12
C GLU A 89 -25.76 -0.36 -19.60
N ILE A 90 -25.82 0.44 -18.52
CA ILE A 90 -27.08 1.02 -18.03
C ILE A 90 -27.75 1.90 -19.10
N ASN A 91 -26.96 2.70 -19.82
CA ASN A 91 -27.49 3.57 -20.87
C ASN A 91 -27.91 2.79 -22.11
N SER A 92 -27.22 1.69 -22.45
CA SER A 92 -27.54 0.83 -23.57
C SER A 92 -28.71 -0.11 -23.31
N ALA A 93 -29.03 -0.41 -22.04
CA ALA A 93 -30.18 -1.19 -21.64
C ALA A 93 -31.51 -0.39 -21.60
N LYS A 94 -31.45 0.91 -21.90
CA LYS A 94 -32.59 1.83 -21.91
C LYS A 94 -33.09 2.08 -23.32
#